data_AF-A0A670ISN7-F1
#
_entry.id   AF-A0A670ISN7-F1
#
_cell.length_a   1.000
_cell.length_b   1.000
_cell.length_c   1.000
_cell.angle_alpha   90.00
_cell.angle_beta   90.00
_cell.angle_gamma   90.00
#
_symmetry.space_group_name_H-M   'P 1'
#
loop_
_entity.id
_entity.type
_entity.pdbx_description
1 polymer ?
#
loop_
_entity_poly.entity_id
_entity_poly.type
_entity_poly.pdbx_seq_one_letter_code
_entity_poly.pdbx_strand_id
1 'polypeptide(L)'
;MTSVREVSSIAEDLLCPVCLSIFQDPRMLVCGHNFCLSCLESCVVPKGQHQGTCPECRDPFDLKDAARNRVLANLSEKARLLRLEQGPPSGGTGSSYFCEEHEEPLKLFCSQDEAPVCVICRDLPQHQGHSFLPIKNAVTGFQVGA
;
A
#
# COMPACT_ATOMS: atom_id res chain seq x y z
N MET A 1 -21.88 -12.47 0.04
CA MET A 1 -21.29 -11.76 -1.11
C MET A 1 -21.34 -10.29 -0.76
N THR A 2 -20.30 -9.76 -0.11
CA THR A 2 -20.18 -8.33 0.19
C THR A 2 -19.98 -7.58 -1.13
N SER A 3 -20.72 -6.49 -1.31
CA SER A 3 -20.67 -5.70 -2.55
C SER A 3 -19.34 -4.96 -2.66
N VAL A 4 -18.80 -4.81 -3.87
CA VAL A 4 -17.57 -4.04 -4.15
C VAL A 4 -17.65 -2.61 -3.58
N ARG A 5 -18.87 -2.05 -3.45
CA ARG A 5 -19.13 -0.72 -2.85
C ARG A 5 -18.98 -0.66 -1.32
N GLU A 6 -19.18 -1.76 -0.60
CA GLU A 6 -18.95 -1.82 0.86
C GLU A 6 -17.46 -1.98 1.18
N VAL A 7 -16.72 -2.60 0.26
CA VAL A 7 -15.28 -2.84 0.37
C VAL A 7 -14.47 -1.55 0.20
N SER A 8 -14.96 -0.59 -0.60
CA SER A 8 -14.38 0.78 -0.66
C SER A 8 -14.54 1.58 0.63
N SER A 9 -15.56 1.31 1.46
CA SER A 9 -15.80 2.04 2.72
C SER A 9 -14.79 1.71 3.81
N ILE A 10 -14.33 0.45 3.90
CA ILE A 10 -13.38 0.03 4.96
C ILE A 10 -11.96 0.56 4.70
N ALA A 11 -11.65 0.90 3.45
CA ALA A 11 -10.37 1.48 3.07
C ALA A 11 -10.19 2.88 3.65
N GLU A 12 -11.26 3.68 3.57
CA GLU A 12 -11.30 5.06 4.04
C GLU A 12 -11.17 5.13 5.57
N ASP A 13 -11.77 4.18 6.29
CA ASP A 13 -11.66 4.03 7.74
C ASP A 13 -10.24 3.66 8.22
N LEU A 14 -9.35 3.26 7.31
CA LEU A 14 -7.97 2.86 7.59
C LEU A 14 -6.94 3.92 7.20
N LEU A 15 -7.38 5.12 6.82
CA LEU A 15 -6.49 6.22 6.43
C LEU A 15 -5.98 6.99 7.65
N CYS A 16 -4.69 7.29 7.64
CA CYS A 16 -4.08 8.21 8.59
C CYS A 16 -4.53 9.64 8.26
N PRO A 17 -5.07 10.42 9.22
CA PRO A 17 -5.54 11.78 8.97
C PRO A 17 -4.43 12.78 8.64
N VAL A 18 -3.16 12.42 8.83
CA VAL A 18 -2.00 13.27 8.51
C VAL A 18 -1.49 13.03 7.09
N CYS A 19 -1.24 11.78 6.69
CA CYS A 19 -0.70 11.46 5.36
C CYS A 19 -1.77 11.01 4.36
N LEU A 20 -3.03 10.87 4.78
CA LEU A 20 -4.17 10.47 3.97
C LEU A 20 -3.93 9.17 3.18
N SER A 21 -3.12 8.28 3.76
CA SER A 21 -2.78 6.95 3.22
C SER A 21 -3.10 5.91 4.28
N ILE A 22 -3.22 4.63 3.91
CA ILE A 22 -3.50 3.58 4.90
C ILE A 22 -2.40 3.59 5.97
N PHE A 23 -2.79 3.44 7.24
CA PHE A 23 -1.86 3.48 8.36
C PHE A 23 -0.62 2.60 8.17
N GLN A 24 0.56 3.20 8.26
CA GLN A 24 1.85 2.52 8.37
C GLN A 24 2.34 2.60 9.80
N ASP A 25 2.55 1.44 10.43
CA ASP A 25 2.97 1.34 11.82
C ASP A 25 2.14 2.22 12.79
N PRO A 26 0.80 2.02 12.84
CA PRO A 26 -0.09 2.89 13.59
C PRO A 26 0.23 2.93 15.08
N ARG A 27 0.19 4.15 15.62
CA ARG A 27 0.37 4.48 17.03
C ARG A 27 -0.89 5.16 17.54
N MET A 28 -1.38 4.68 18.69
CA MET A 28 -2.49 5.27 19.42
C MET A 28 -1.93 6.19 20.49
N LEU A 29 -2.37 7.44 20.49
CA LEU A 29 -2.10 8.39 21.56
C LEU A 29 -3.02 8.14 22.76
N VAL A 30 -2.68 8.68 23.93
CA VAL A 30 -3.50 8.60 25.15
C VAL A 30 -4.91 9.19 24.96
N CYS A 31 -5.08 10.17 24.07
CA CYS A 31 -6.38 10.74 23.70
C CYS A 31 -7.22 9.81 22.80
N GLY A 32 -6.70 8.65 22.40
CA GLY A 32 -7.40 7.63 21.60
C GLY A 32 -7.22 7.75 20.09
N HIS A 33 -6.74 8.89 19.58
CA HIS A 33 -6.50 9.09 18.14
C HIS A 33 -5.28 8.30 17.64
N ASN A 34 -5.30 7.91 16.36
CA ASN A 34 -4.32 7.01 15.76
C ASN A 34 -3.62 7.69 14.58
N PHE A 35 -2.30 7.49 14.47
CA PHE A 35 -1.45 8.10 13.45
C PHE A 35 -0.32 7.15 13.05
N CYS A 36 0.25 7.31 11.85
CA CYS A 36 1.51 6.63 11.51
C CYS A 36 2.64 7.12 12.44
N LEU A 37 3.60 6.25 12.80
CA LEU A 37 4.75 6.67 13.60
C LEU A 37 5.49 7.85 12.99
N SER A 38 5.79 7.79 11.68
CA SER A 38 6.47 8.87 10.95
C SER A 38 5.67 10.19 10.92
N CYS A 39 4.34 10.10 10.92
CA CYS A 39 3.46 11.26 11.01
C CYS A 39 3.56 11.93 12.39
N LEU A 40 3.55 11.14 13.47
CA LEU A 40 3.72 11.67 14.82
C LEU A 40 5.12 12.28 15.02
N GLU A 41 6.17 11.62 14.54
CA GLU A 41 7.54 12.15 14.59
C GLU A 41 7.66 13.50 13.89
N SER A 42 6.90 13.70 12.82
CA SER A 42 6.85 14.98 12.09
C SER A 42 6.08 16.07 12.84
N CYS A 43 5.20 15.71 13.76
CA CYS A 43 4.44 16.65 14.60
C CYS A 43 5.20 17.10 15.85
N VAL A 44 6.34 16.49 16.18
CA VAL A 44 7.16 16.86 17.33
C VAL A 44 8.10 18.01 16.98
N VAL A 45 7.95 19.13 17.68
CA VAL A 45 8.74 20.36 17.47
C VAL A 45 9.18 20.92 18.83
N PRO A 46 10.48 21.23 19.03
CA PRO A 46 11.62 21.11 18.11
C PRO A 46 12.05 19.65 17.85
N LYS A 47 12.73 19.42 16.72
CA LYS A 47 13.30 18.11 16.37
C LYS A 47 14.24 17.61 17.47
N GLY A 48 14.15 16.33 17.80
CA GLY A 48 14.95 15.68 18.86
C GLY A 48 14.25 15.64 20.23
N GLN A 49 13.03 16.16 20.34
CA GLN A 49 12.15 15.93 21.49
C GLN A 49 11.21 14.74 21.25
N HIS A 50 10.29 14.51 22.20
CA HIS A 50 9.25 13.48 22.13
C HIS A 50 7.83 14.02 22.31
N GLN A 51 7.69 15.30 22.64
CA GLN A 51 6.41 15.90 22.97
C GLN A 51 5.83 16.65 21.78
N GLY A 52 4.52 16.51 21.58
CA GLY A 52 3.79 17.17 20.51
C GLY A 52 2.33 17.38 20.86
N THR A 53 1.57 17.81 19.86
CA THR A 53 0.14 18.09 20.00
C THR A 53 -0.64 17.24 19.00
N CYS A 54 -1.68 16.55 19.46
CA CYS A 54 -2.51 15.70 18.62
C CYS A 54 -3.09 16.49 17.44
N PRO A 55 -2.88 16.05 16.19
CA PRO A 55 -3.40 16.75 15.00
C PRO A 55 -4.93 16.92 14.96
N GLU A 56 -5.68 16.04 15.65
CA GLU A 56 -7.15 16.05 15.63
C GLU A 56 -7.75 16.87 16.78
N CYS A 57 -7.43 16.52 18.03
CA CYS A 57 -8.04 17.14 19.22
C CYS A 57 -7.18 18.21 19.89
N ARG A 58 -5.91 18.34 19.50
CA ARG A 58 -4.90 19.22 20.11
C ARG A 58 -4.53 18.91 21.57
N ASP A 59 -4.83 17.71 22.04
CA ASP A 59 -4.30 17.25 23.33
C ASP A 59 -2.77 17.06 23.25
N PRO A 60 -2.02 17.43 24.30
CA PRO A 60 -0.60 17.12 24.39
C PRO A 60 -0.36 15.61 24.35
N PHE A 61 0.71 15.18 23.69
CA PHE A 61 1.15 13.79 23.72
C PHE A 61 2.67 13.68 23.89
N ASP A 62 3.13 12.52 24.37
CA ASP A 62 4.53 12.10 24.33
C ASP A 62 4.65 10.83 23.47
N LEU A 63 5.59 10.79 22.53
CA LEU A 63 5.85 9.64 21.66
C LEU A 63 6.17 8.37 22.45
N LYS A 64 6.72 8.49 23.66
CA LYS A 64 7.03 7.35 24.53
C LYS A 64 5.78 6.65 25.03
N ASP A 65 4.68 7.38 25.17
CA ASP A 65 3.40 6.87 25.63
C ASP A 65 2.53 6.40 24.45
N ALA A 66 2.94 6.66 23.21
CA ALA A 66 2.23 6.26 22.01
C ALA A 66 2.36 4.75 21.77
N ALA A 67 1.31 4.00 22.08
CA ALA A 67 1.31 2.55 21.98
C ALA A 67 1.05 2.09 20.53
N ARG A 68 1.71 1.01 20.09
CA ARG A 68 1.41 0.39 18.80
C ARG A 68 0.02 -0.24 18.80
N ASN A 69 -0.83 0.19 17.87
CA ASN A 69 -2.16 -0.41 17.69
C ASN A 69 -2.06 -1.64 16.77
N ARG A 70 -1.90 -2.83 17.38
CA ARG A 70 -1.74 -4.10 16.63
C ARG A 70 -2.96 -4.45 15.79
N VAL A 71 -4.17 -4.15 16.28
CA VAL A 71 -5.41 -4.43 15.56
C VAL A 71 -5.45 -3.60 14.28
N LEU A 72 -5.22 -2.29 14.40
CA LEU A 72 -5.19 -1.39 13.26
C LEU A 72 -4.06 -1.75 12.29
N ALA A 73 -2.85 -2.08 12.79
CA ALA A 73 -1.76 -2.54 11.95
C ALA A 73 -2.12 -3.79 11.13
N ASN A 74 -2.79 -4.77 11.75
CA ASN A 74 -3.22 -5.99 11.07
C ASN A 74 -4.32 -5.73 10.03
N LEU A 75 -5.27 -4.83 10.33
CA LEU A 75 -6.33 -4.44 9.39
C LEU A 75 -5.76 -3.66 8.20
N SER A 76 -4.87 -2.70 8.44
CA SER A 76 -4.16 -1.95 7.41
C SER A 76 -3.35 -2.85 6.49
N GLU A 77 -2.65 -3.85 7.04
CA GLU A 77 -1.92 -4.82 6.23
C GLU A 77 -2.87 -5.66 5.36
N LYS A 78 -3.97 -6.15 5.94
CA LYS A 78 -4.99 -6.89 5.17
C LYS A 78 -5.61 -6.02 4.08
N ALA A 79 -5.90 -4.75 4.36
CA ALA A 79 -6.45 -3.81 3.40
C ALA A 79 -5.51 -3.57 2.21
N ARG A 80 -4.20 -3.44 2.46
CA ARG A 80 -3.19 -3.35 1.40
C ARG A 80 -3.08 -4.63 0.58
N LEU A 81 -3.11 -5.79 1.23
CA LEU A 81 -3.12 -7.09 0.54
C LEU A 81 -4.36 -7.27 -0.34
N LEU A 82 -5.50 -6.75 0.11
CA LEU A 82 -6.77 -6.71 -0.62
C LEU A 82 -6.85 -5.56 -1.63
N ARG A 83 -5.80 -4.74 -1.76
CA ARG A 83 -5.68 -3.62 -2.71
C ARG A 83 -6.82 -2.60 -2.60
N LEU A 84 -7.17 -2.24 -1.37
CA LEU A 84 -8.10 -1.17 -1.06
C LEU A 84 -7.54 0.24 -1.32
N GLU A 85 -6.22 0.37 -1.49
CA GLU A 85 -5.55 1.62 -1.90
C GLU A 85 -5.72 1.88 -3.41
N GLN A 86 -6.94 1.88 -3.93
CA GLN A 86 -7.21 2.32 -5.30
C GLN A 86 -7.26 3.86 -5.36
N GLY A 87 -6.10 4.48 -5.19
CA GLY A 87 -5.78 5.79 -5.75
C GLY A 87 -4.64 5.60 -6.77
N PRO A 88 -4.60 6.36 -7.88
CA PRO A 88 -3.57 6.17 -8.89
C PRO A 88 -2.19 6.46 -8.26
N PRO A 89 -1.20 5.56 -8.41
CA PRO A 89 0.15 5.81 -7.92
C PRO A 89 0.77 6.96 -8.72
N SER A 90 0.94 8.10 -8.06
CA SER A 90 1.75 9.19 -8.58
C SER A 90 3.21 8.81 -8.44
N GLY A 91 3.87 8.48 -9.55
CA GLY A 91 5.33 8.38 -9.61
C GLY A 91 5.85 7.06 -10.18
N GLY A 92 5.93 6.98 -11.51
CA GLY A 92 6.64 5.91 -12.20
C GLY A 92 6.05 5.65 -13.59
N THR A 93 6.82 5.96 -14.62
CA THR A 93 6.48 5.69 -16.02
C THR A 93 6.09 4.22 -16.26
N GLY A 94 4.91 3.99 -16.87
CA GLY A 94 4.67 2.83 -17.75
C GLY A 94 3.89 1.64 -17.18
N SER A 95 2.74 1.38 -17.80
CA SER A 95 1.83 0.22 -17.72
C SER A 95 0.96 0.10 -16.45
N SER A 96 -0.34 -0.09 -16.68
CA SER A 96 -1.36 -0.39 -15.68
C SER A 96 -0.95 -1.60 -14.83
N TYR A 97 -1.06 -1.51 -13.50
CA TYR A 97 -0.67 -2.59 -12.57
C TYR A 97 -1.62 -3.81 -12.58
N PHE A 98 -2.65 -3.76 -13.41
CA PHE A 98 -3.70 -4.75 -13.53
C PHE A 98 -3.98 -4.99 -15.01
N CYS A 99 -4.32 -6.24 -15.34
CA CYS A 99 -4.82 -6.57 -16.65
C CYS A 99 -6.21 -5.92 -16.83
N GLU A 100 -6.39 -5.11 -17.87
CA GLU A 100 -7.67 -4.42 -18.12
C GLU A 100 -8.81 -5.38 -18.48
N GLU A 101 -8.47 -6.53 -19.06
CA GLU A 101 -9.47 -7.54 -19.47
C GLU A 101 -9.93 -8.42 -18.30
N HIS A 102 -9.02 -8.72 -17.37
CA HIS A 102 -9.26 -9.72 -16.32
C HIS A 102 -9.36 -9.14 -14.91
N GLU A 103 -9.06 -7.84 -14.75
CA GLU A 103 -8.98 -7.14 -13.46
C GLU A 103 -8.04 -7.82 -12.44
N GLU A 104 -7.19 -8.74 -12.89
CA GLU A 104 -6.21 -9.46 -12.08
C GLU A 104 -4.86 -8.74 -12.15
N PRO A 105 -4.14 -8.63 -11.02
CA PRO A 105 -2.80 -8.07 -10.98
C PRO A 105 -1.84 -8.67 -12.02
N LEU A 106 -1.11 -7.78 -12.70
CA LEU A 106 0.02 -8.21 -13.51
C LEU A 106 1.14 -8.66 -12.58
N LYS A 107 1.44 -9.96 -12.59
CA LYS A 107 2.46 -10.60 -11.72
C LYS A 107 3.56 -11.28 -12.53
N LEU A 108 3.33 -11.46 -13.82
CA LEU A 108 4.19 -12.20 -14.73
C LEU A 108 4.61 -11.28 -15.88
N PHE A 109 5.81 -11.46 -16.38
CA PHE A 109 6.27 -10.86 -17.63
C PHE A 109 6.40 -11.98 -18.65
N CYS A 110 5.71 -11.83 -19.78
CA CYS A 110 5.84 -12.73 -20.90
C CYS A 110 7.10 -12.37 -21.69
N SER A 111 8.04 -13.29 -21.83
CA SER A 111 9.29 -13.02 -22.55
C SER A 111 9.09 -12.85 -24.06
N GLN A 112 8.07 -13.49 -24.63
CA GLN A 112 7.79 -13.47 -26.06
C GLN A 112 7.01 -12.22 -26.49
N ASP A 113 6.04 -11.82 -25.68
CA ASP A 113 5.19 -10.66 -25.97
C ASP A 113 5.76 -9.36 -25.38
N GLU A 114 6.90 -9.46 -24.68
CA GLU A 114 7.58 -8.38 -23.97
C GLU A 114 6.64 -7.51 -23.11
N ALA A 115 5.61 -8.15 -22.55
CA ALA A 115 4.52 -7.48 -21.87
C ALA A 115 4.23 -8.11 -20.50
N PRO A 116 3.83 -7.29 -19.51
CA PRO A 116 3.30 -7.79 -18.25
C PRO A 116 1.92 -8.42 -18.47
N VAL A 117 1.72 -9.62 -17.92
CA VAL A 117 0.46 -10.37 -18.00
C VAL A 117 -0.01 -10.82 -16.62
N CYS A 118 -1.31 -11.03 -16.48
CA CYS A 118 -1.88 -11.63 -15.27
C CYS A 118 -1.83 -13.16 -15.32
N VAL A 119 -2.14 -13.82 -14.21
CA VAL A 119 -2.13 -15.29 -14.14
C VAL A 119 -3.20 -15.93 -15.02
N ILE A 120 -4.27 -15.21 -15.34
CA ILE A 120 -5.34 -15.69 -16.22
C ILE A 120 -4.86 -15.64 -17.68
N CYS A 121 -4.26 -14.53 -18.12
CA CYS A 121 -3.68 -14.40 -19.45
C CYS A 121 -2.70 -15.53 -19.78
N ARG A 122 -1.82 -15.91 -18.84
CA ARG A 122 -0.84 -17.00 -19.01
C ARG A 122 -1.48 -18.30 -19.52
N ASP A 123 -2.68 -18.61 -19.02
CA ASP A 123 -3.36 -19.88 -19.29
C ASP A 123 -4.28 -19.80 -20.52
N LEU A 124 -4.38 -18.63 -21.16
CA LEU A 124 -5.14 -18.46 -22.39
C LEU A 124 -4.39 -18.98 -23.63
N PRO A 125 -5.12 -19.41 -24.68
CA PRO A 125 -4.51 -19.94 -25.90
C PRO A 125 -3.49 -18.99 -26.57
N GLN A 126 -3.69 -17.67 -26.46
CA GLN A 126 -2.76 -16.67 -27.00
C GLN A 126 -1.35 -16.73 -26.40
N HIS A 127 -1.21 -17.35 -25.23
CA HIS A 127 0.03 -17.42 -24.45
C HIS A 127 0.49 -18.87 -24.26
N GLN A 128 -0.12 -19.81 -25.00
CA GLN A 128 0.20 -21.23 -24.91
C GLN A 128 1.64 -21.50 -25.36
N GLY A 129 2.46 -22.01 -24.45
CA GLY A 129 3.87 -22.34 -24.72
C GLY A 129 4.84 -21.16 -24.58
N HIS A 130 4.37 -19.98 -24.14
CA HIS A 130 5.24 -18.85 -23.83
C HIS A 130 5.95 -19.05 -22.47
N SER A 131 7.04 -18.30 -22.28
CA SER A 131 7.86 -18.31 -21.07
C SER A 131 7.51 -17.09 -20.21
N PHE A 132 7.37 -17.32 -18.91
CA PHE A 132 6.95 -16.28 -17.96
C PHE A 132 7.93 -16.15 -16.82
N LEU A 133 8.21 -14.90 -16.44
CA LEU A 133 9.02 -14.57 -15.26
C LEU A 133 8.18 -13.78 -14.25
N PRO A 134 8.30 -14.03 -12.94
CA PRO A 134 7.69 -13.16 -11.95
C PRO A 134 8.25 -11.74 -12.08
N ILE A 135 7.38 -10.72 -12.09
CA ILE A 135 7.80 -9.31 -12.20
C ILE A 135 8.70 -8.90 -11.02
N LYS A 136 8.50 -9.49 -9.83
CA LYS A 136 9.40 -9.30 -8.67
C LYS A 136 10.85 -9.75 -8.92
N ASN A 137 11.08 -10.63 -9.90
CA ASN A 137 12.40 -11.11 -10.31
C ASN A 137 12.95 -10.41 -11.57
N ALA A 138 12.16 -9.54 -12.22
CA ALA A 138 12.60 -8.79 -13.40
C ALA A 138 13.51 -7.60 -13.05
N VAL A 139 13.57 -7.22 -11.77
CA VAL A 139 14.47 -6.15 -11.26
C VAL A 139 15.93 -6.61 -11.16
N THR A 140 16.25 -7.88 -11.47
CA THR A 140 17.63 -8.41 -11.45
C THR A 140 18.05 -9.08 -12.76
N GLY A 141 17.49 -8.66 -13.91
CA GLY A 141 17.79 -9.27 -15.20
C GLY A 141 18.24 -8.35 -16.34
N PHE A 142 18.01 -7.02 -16.26
CA PHE A 142 18.39 -6.09 -17.32
C PHE A 142 19.36 -5.01 -16.82
N GLN A 143 20.55 -5.46 -16.45
CA GLN A 143 21.72 -4.60 -16.50
C GLN A 143 22.93 -5.46 -16.89
N VAL A 144 23.25 -5.45 -18.18
CA VAL A 144 24.59 -5.32 -18.80
C VAL A 144 24.47 -5.82 -20.24
N GLY A 145 24.76 -4.94 -21.19
CA GLY A 145 24.95 -5.29 -22.59
C GLY A 145 24.92 -4.07 -23.50
N ALA A 146 26.04 -3.35 -23.53
CA ALA A 146 26.37 -2.37 -24.56
C ALA A 146 26.48 -3.04 -25.95
#